data_AF-A0AAN7YRE4-F1
#
_entry.id   AF-A0AAN7YRE4-F1
#
_cell.length_a   1.000
_cell.length_b   1.000
_cell.length_c   1.000
_cell.angle_alpha   90.00
_cell.angle_beta   90.00
_cell.angle_gamma   90.00
#
_symmetry.space_group_name_H-M   'P 1'
#
loop_
_entity.id
_entity.type
_entity.pdbx_description
1 polymer ?
#
loop_
_entity_poly.entity_id
_entity_poly.type
_entity_poly.pdbx_seq_one_letter_code
_entity_poly.pdbx_strand_id
1 'polypeptide(L)'
;MKFLKTIVVLIISLTCLIKINSANTLFKDQNDVAIEIIKHIYGGEEIINPCNYKPDPDTPPIFVCRASHENEPVSQLTVKSITINVFDENPNEVIEISNDLTVFKDVESIDIQGVSIPSETINNLFKFENLKDAIFFKHSNSPSIDEDLVLPKKIETLGFTFFGGLVGRGFFESPTLKVLEIVIPDGDSFKITTDEIPYNDQLQSLKLPLTASSSNHAGITGIHENIISNLRELIQLKLMVFNHQGKRFENPISLPKDNSKLISLELYFEDSVVIPYQEKIINSNDIQFFNLPKINKDIKYLTISGNGLYLDRTIGFTDLSNANDGLEVAIEGNCKFITECIGKPCIKLPSQTKLSLFDTEVDLQKIDLSNVTSLSVLGNTQPQPYPSEINFNSLKKIEIRDSTFYGDIPKSYQQMDKNVLVDIE
;
A
#
# COMPACT_ATOMS: atom_id res chain seq x y z
N MET A 1 -31.67 -67.37 -14.23
CA MET A 1 -30.26 -66.97 -14.44
C MET A 1 -30.06 -65.61 -15.12
N LYS A 2 -30.84 -65.22 -16.14
CA LYS A 2 -30.70 -63.90 -16.81
C LYS A 2 -31.00 -62.70 -15.90
N PHE A 3 -32.04 -62.79 -15.05
CA PHE A 3 -32.45 -61.71 -14.14
C PHE A 3 -31.37 -61.35 -13.10
N LEU A 4 -30.67 -62.35 -12.56
CA LEU A 4 -29.58 -62.15 -11.59
C LEU A 4 -28.39 -61.43 -12.23
N LYS A 5 -28.06 -61.74 -13.50
CA LYS A 5 -27.00 -61.03 -14.24
C LYS A 5 -27.33 -59.57 -14.47
N THR A 6 -28.59 -59.25 -14.80
CA THR A 6 -29.04 -57.85 -14.98
C THR A 6 -28.94 -57.05 -13.68
N ILE A 7 -29.37 -57.62 -12.55
CA ILE A 7 -29.26 -56.96 -11.23
C ILE A 7 -27.80 -56.71 -10.85
N VAL A 8 -26.92 -57.69 -11.05
CA VAL A 8 -25.48 -57.54 -10.74
C VAL A 8 -24.84 -56.45 -11.60
N VAL A 9 -25.14 -56.38 -12.89
CA VAL A 9 -24.64 -55.30 -13.77
C VAL A 9 -25.16 -53.94 -13.31
N LEU A 10 -26.44 -53.85 -12.93
CA LEU A 10 -27.05 -52.59 -12.47
C LEU A 10 -26.46 -52.12 -11.15
N ILE A 11 -26.21 -53.03 -10.21
CA ILE A 11 -25.53 -52.72 -8.94
C ILE A 11 -24.08 -52.28 -9.21
N ILE A 12 -23.34 -52.96 -10.09
CA ILE A 12 -21.97 -52.59 -10.45
C ILE A 12 -21.93 -51.20 -11.10
N SER A 13 -22.83 -50.92 -12.06
CA SER A 13 -22.96 -49.60 -12.69
C SER A 13 -23.34 -48.52 -11.70
N LEU A 14 -24.26 -48.80 -10.76
CA LEU A 14 -24.66 -47.87 -9.71
C LEU A 14 -23.51 -47.60 -8.74
N THR A 15 -22.77 -48.63 -8.31
CA THR A 15 -21.56 -48.45 -7.49
C THR A 15 -20.46 -47.72 -8.22
N CYS A 16 -20.28 -47.92 -9.54
CA CYS A 16 -19.34 -47.14 -10.34
C CYS A 16 -19.77 -45.68 -10.44
N LEU A 17 -21.06 -45.39 -10.68
CA LEU A 17 -21.60 -44.02 -10.70
C LEU A 17 -21.43 -43.31 -9.35
N ILE A 18 -21.71 -44.00 -8.23
CA ILE A 18 -21.51 -43.46 -6.88
C ILE A 18 -20.02 -43.20 -6.60
N LYS A 19 -19.13 -44.09 -7.07
CA LYS A 19 -17.69 -43.95 -6.89
C LYS A 19 -17.06 -42.87 -7.78
N ILE A 20 -17.67 -42.59 -8.94
CA ILE A 20 -17.28 -41.48 -9.83
C ILE A 20 -17.77 -40.14 -9.29
N ASN A 21 -18.97 -40.08 -8.69
CA ASN A 21 -19.49 -38.87 -8.05
C ASN A 21 -18.81 -38.51 -6.71
N SER A 22 -18.06 -39.44 -6.10
CA SER A 22 -17.32 -39.23 -4.85
C SER A 22 -15.82 -39.00 -5.05
N ALA A 23 -15.36 -38.84 -6.30
CA ALA A 23 -13.99 -38.44 -6.59
C ALA A 23 -13.91 -36.90 -6.58
N ASN A 24 -12.91 -36.35 -5.90
CA ASN A 24 -12.53 -34.92 -5.91
C ASN A 24 -13.51 -33.96 -5.20
N THR A 25 -14.03 -34.33 -4.03
CA THR A 25 -14.83 -33.42 -3.19
C THR A 25 -13.97 -32.81 -2.08
N LEU A 26 -14.21 -31.54 -1.75
CA LEU A 26 -13.62 -30.89 -0.56
C LEU A 26 -14.05 -31.62 0.72
N PHE A 27 -13.29 -31.43 1.80
CA PHE A 27 -13.81 -31.71 3.15
C PHE A 27 -15.17 -31.05 3.35
N LYS A 28 -16.11 -31.75 3.99
CA LYS A 28 -17.52 -31.33 4.04
C LYS A 28 -17.69 -29.92 4.62
N ASP A 29 -16.99 -29.62 5.70
CA ASP A 29 -16.99 -28.30 6.34
C ASP A 29 -16.46 -27.20 5.41
N GLN A 30 -15.34 -27.44 4.72
CA GLN A 30 -14.82 -26.51 3.71
C GLN A 30 -15.79 -26.34 2.54
N ASN A 31 -16.41 -27.43 2.08
CA ASN A 31 -17.37 -27.40 0.98
C ASN A 31 -18.61 -26.58 1.32
N ASP A 32 -19.19 -26.82 2.50
CA ASP A 32 -20.40 -26.16 2.96
C ASP A 32 -20.16 -24.64 3.11
N VAL A 33 -19.04 -24.23 3.74
CA VAL A 33 -18.66 -22.82 3.88
C VAL A 33 -18.33 -22.17 2.53
N ALA A 34 -17.60 -22.85 1.65
CA ALA A 34 -17.27 -22.30 0.33
C ALA A 34 -18.54 -22.08 -0.51
N ILE A 35 -19.48 -23.02 -0.51
CA ILE A 35 -20.76 -22.86 -1.21
C ILE A 35 -21.56 -21.70 -0.62
N GLU A 36 -21.62 -21.58 0.71
CA GLU A 36 -22.32 -20.49 1.39
C GLU A 36 -21.75 -19.12 0.98
N ILE A 37 -20.43 -18.96 1.02
CA ILE A 37 -19.74 -17.73 0.61
C ILE A 37 -20.06 -17.38 -0.85
N ILE A 38 -19.95 -18.35 -1.77
CA ILE A 38 -20.22 -18.08 -3.19
C ILE A 38 -21.68 -17.68 -3.40
N LYS A 39 -22.63 -18.40 -2.79
CA LYS A 39 -24.07 -18.10 -2.90
C LYS A 39 -24.39 -16.72 -2.33
N HIS A 40 -23.76 -16.35 -1.22
CA HIS A 40 -23.97 -15.05 -0.59
C HIS A 40 -23.48 -13.90 -1.47
N ILE A 41 -22.31 -14.04 -2.09
CA ILE A 41 -21.66 -12.97 -2.86
C ILE A 41 -22.18 -12.88 -4.29
N TYR A 42 -22.27 -14.02 -4.99
CA TYR A 42 -22.53 -14.07 -6.45
C TYR A 42 -23.92 -14.61 -6.80
N GLY A 43 -24.68 -15.10 -5.82
CA GLY A 43 -25.97 -15.74 -6.04
C GLY A 43 -25.89 -17.13 -6.69
N GLY A 44 -27.06 -17.69 -7.01
CA GLY A 44 -27.21 -18.99 -7.69
C GLY A 44 -27.65 -20.14 -6.78
N GLU A 45 -28.56 -20.99 -7.28
CA GLU A 45 -29.18 -22.05 -6.47
C GLU A 45 -28.39 -23.37 -6.47
N GLU A 46 -27.65 -23.67 -7.56
CA GLU A 46 -26.97 -24.97 -7.75
C GLU A 46 -25.45 -24.81 -7.93
N ILE A 47 -24.72 -24.68 -6.82
CA ILE A 47 -23.26 -24.78 -6.81
C ILE A 47 -22.89 -26.21 -6.43
N ILE A 48 -22.44 -27.00 -7.40
CA ILE A 48 -22.11 -28.42 -7.20
C ILE A 48 -20.67 -28.58 -6.69
N ASN A 49 -19.74 -27.75 -7.17
CA ASN A 49 -18.32 -27.84 -6.77
C ASN A 49 -17.69 -26.43 -6.69
N PRO A 50 -17.39 -25.93 -5.48
CA PRO A 50 -16.78 -24.60 -5.31
C PRO A 50 -15.38 -24.50 -5.92
N CYS A 51 -14.65 -25.61 -6.08
CA CYS A 51 -13.31 -25.63 -6.67
C CYS A 51 -13.28 -25.27 -8.17
N ASN A 52 -14.42 -25.37 -8.84
CA ASN A 52 -14.56 -25.07 -10.27
C ASN A 52 -15.42 -23.83 -10.51
N TYR A 53 -15.97 -23.22 -9.47
CA TYR A 53 -16.83 -22.07 -9.62
C TYR A 53 -16.01 -20.85 -10.02
N LYS A 54 -16.43 -20.22 -11.11
CA LYS A 54 -15.87 -18.98 -11.63
C LYS A 54 -16.99 -17.96 -11.78
N PRO A 55 -16.86 -16.75 -11.24
CA PRO A 55 -17.86 -15.70 -11.43
C PRO A 55 -17.90 -15.24 -12.90
N ASP A 56 -16.75 -15.24 -13.57
CA ASP A 56 -16.61 -14.98 -15.01
C ASP A 56 -15.78 -16.10 -15.68
N PRO A 57 -16.17 -16.62 -16.86
CA PRO A 57 -15.40 -17.61 -17.62
C PRO A 57 -13.88 -17.34 -17.73
N ASP A 58 -13.50 -16.07 -17.87
CA ASP A 58 -12.13 -15.61 -18.09
C ASP A 58 -11.35 -15.41 -16.77
N THR A 59 -12.00 -15.59 -15.63
CA THR A 59 -11.36 -15.51 -14.30
C THR A 59 -10.92 -16.88 -13.77
N PRO A 60 -9.90 -16.93 -12.89
CA PRO A 60 -9.61 -18.14 -12.13
C PRO A 60 -10.74 -18.50 -11.16
N PRO A 61 -10.85 -19.77 -10.73
CA PRO A 61 -11.82 -20.15 -9.70
C PRO A 61 -11.58 -19.40 -8.38
N ILE A 62 -12.66 -19.10 -7.65
CA ILE A 62 -12.59 -18.41 -6.35
C ILE A 62 -11.80 -19.24 -5.34
N PHE A 63 -12.13 -20.54 -5.24
CA PHE A 63 -11.42 -21.48 -4.39
C PHE A 63 -10.58 -22.39 -5.27
N VAL A 64 -9.26 -22.25 -5.21
CA VAL A 64 -8.34 -23.18 -5.90
C VAL A 64 -8.06 -24.33 -4.94
N CYS A 65 -8.44 -25.54 -5.33
CA CYS A 65 -8.32 -26.73 -4.50
C CYS A 65 -7.14 -27.63 -4.91
N ARG A 66 -6.60 -28.39 -3.96
CA ARG A 66 -5.56 -29.40 -4.18
C ARG A 66 -5.86 -30.68 -3.41
N ALA A 67 -5.19 -31.78 -3.79
CA ALA A 67 -5.17 -32.97 -2.94
C ALA A 67 -4.51 -32.65 -1.59
N SER A 68 -5.06 -33.18 -0.50
CA SER A 68 -4.52 -32.95 0.85
C SER A 68 -3.11 -33.52 1.04
N HIS A 69 -2.76 -34.56 0.26
CA HIS A 69 -1.44 -35.18 0.26
C HIS A 69 -0.93 -35.40 -1.17
N GLU A 70 0.32 -35.03 -1.45
CA GLU A 70 0.95 -35.12 -2.79
C GLU A 70 1.01 -36.56 -3.36
N ASN A 71 0.81 -37.58 -2.52
CA ASN A 71 0.93 -39.00 -2.88
C ASN A 71 -0.34 -39.83 -2.64
N GLU A 72 -1.48 -39.21 -2.30
CA GLU A 72 -2.74 -39.94 -2.10
C GLU A 72 -3.66 -39.84 -3.33
N PRO A 73 -4.41 -40.91 -3.66
CA PRO A 73 -5.44 -40.83 -4.68
C PRO A 73 -6.48 -39.77 -4.30
N VAL A 74 -6.94 -39.01 -5.30
CA VAL A 74 -7.69 -37.74 -5.28
C VAL A 74 -9.10 -37.79 -4.62
N SER A 75 -9.35 -38.69 -3.67
CA SER A 75 -10.67 -38.79 -3.04
C SER A 75 -11.04 -37.58 -2.19
N GLN A 76 -10.06 -36.79 -1.73
CA GLN A 76 -10.32 -35.64 -0.85
C GLN A 76 -9.45 -34.43 -1.19
N LEU A 77 -10.12 -33.30 -1.43
CA LEU A 77 -9.48 -32.01 -1.71
C LEU A 77 -9.48 -31.11 -0.46
N THR A 78 -8.54 -30.18 -0.44
CA THR A 78 -8.48 -29.05 0.50
C THR A 78 -8.31 -27.76 -0.30
N VAL A 79 -8.73 -26.62 0.27
CA VAL A 79 -8.53 -25.31 -0.35
C VAL A 79 -7.07 -24.88 -0.22
N LYS A 80 -6.43 -24.57 -1.35
CA LYS A 80 -5.07 -24.03 -1.44
C LYS A 80 -5.07 -22.50 -1.44
N SER A 81 -5.97 -21.86 -2.18
CA SER A 81 -6.06 -20.41 -2.22
C SER A 81 -7.50 -19.94 -2.36
N ILE A 82 -7.75 -18.74 -1.82
CA ILE A 82 -9.04 -18.05 -1.88
C ILE A 82 -8.81 -16.72 -2.57
N THR A 83 -9.52 -16.46 -3.67
CA THR A 83 -9.50 -15.20 -4.40
C THR A 83 -10.92 -14.73 -4.66
N ILE A 84 -11.37 -13.76 -3.89
CA ILE A 84 -12.70 -13.15 -4.03
C ILE A 84 -12.48 -11.75 -4.54
N ASN A 85 -12.96 -11.44 -5.74
CA ASN A 85 -12.91 -10.11 -6.31
C ASN A 85 -14.33 -9.69 -6.68
N VAL A 86 -14.88 -8.74 -5.92
CA VAL A 86 -16.17 -8.13 -6.19
C VAL A 86 -15.91 -6.69 -6.58
N PHE A 87 -16.12 -6.37 -7.84
CA PHE A 87 -16.13 -4.99 -8.30
C PHE A 87 -17.59 -4.57 -8.40
N ASP A 88 -18.15 -4.08 -7.30
CA ASP A 88 -19.49 -3.49 -7.35
C ASP A 88 -19.40 -2.08 -7.94
N GLU A 89 -20.37 -1.72 -8.78
CA GLU A 89 -20.53 -0.36 -9.31
C GLU A 89 -21.00 0.62 -8.22
N ASN A 90 -21.50 0.11 -7.08
CA ASN A 90 -21.96 0.93 -5.96
C ASN A 90 -21.02 0.78 -4.73
N PRO A 91 -20.07 1.70 -4.52
CA PRO A 91 -19.06 1.61 -3.45
C PRO A 91 -19.62 1.67 -2.02
N ASN A 92 -20.93 1.91 -1.86
CA ASN A 92 -21.59 2.05 -0.56
C ASN A 92 -22.16 0.74 0.00
N GLU A 93 -22.26 -0.33 -0.81
CA GLU A 93 -22.74 -1.64 -0.36
C GLU A 93 -21.58 -2.64 -0.32
N VAL A 94 -20.86 -2.67 0.80
CA VAL A 94 -19.83 -3.70 1.04
C VAL A 94 -20.51 -4.97 1.50
N ILE A 95 -20.44 -6.03 0.71
CA ILE A 95 -20.94 -7.37 1.09
C ILE A 95 -20.07 -7.90 2.24
N GLU A 96 -20.70 -8.40 3.31
CA GLU A 96 -19.99 -8.94 4.48
C GLU A 96 -20.02 -10.47 4.47
N ILE A 97 -18.84 -11.10 4.49
CA ILE A 97 -18.72 -12.53 4.77
C ILE A 97 -18.84 -12.72 6.28
N SER A 98 -19.85 -13.48 6.72
CA SER A 98 -20.05 -13.78 8.14
C SER A 98 -19.33 -15.05 8.61
N ASN A 99 -18.92 -15.91 7.68
CA ASN A 99 -18.23 -17.16 8.00
C ASN A 99 -16.78 -16.91 8.46
N ASP A 100 -16.36 -17.63 9.50
CA ASP A 100 -14.95 -17.74 9.86
C ASP A 100 -14.21 -18.58 8.80
N LEU A 101 -13.19 -17.97 8.17
CA LEU A 101 -12.40 -18.62 7.13
C LEU A 101 -11.42 -19.67 7.67
N THR A 102 -11.24 -19.79 8.99
CA THR A 102 -10.26 -20.72 9.60
C THR A 102 -10.57 -22.20 9.38
N VAL A 103 -11.74 -22.52 8.81
CA VAL A 103 -12.06 -23.86 8.27
C VAL A 103 -11.10 -24.28 7.14
N PHE A 104 -10.54 -23.33 6.38
CA PHE A 104 -9.62 -23.57 5.27
C PHE A 104 -8.15 -23.68 5.73
N LYS A 105 -7.84 -24.64 6.59
CA LYS A 105 -6.55 -24.75 7.31
C LYS A 105 -5.31 -24.83 6.43
N ASP A 106 -5.42 -25.39 5.22
CA ASP A 106 -4.29 -25.62 4.31
C ASP A 106 -4.09 -24.48 3.29
N VAL A 107 -4.81 -23.37 3.46
CA VAL A 107 -4.72 -22.21 2.58
C VAL A 107 -3.33 -21.59 2.65
N GLU A 108 -2.77 -21.30 1.48
CA GLU A 108 -1.47 -20.67 1.29
C GLU A 108 -1.61 -19.18 0.92
N SER A 109 -2.74 -18.79 0.31
CA SER A 109 -2.99 -17.42 -0.13
C SER A 109 -4.47 -17.06 0.02
N ILE A 110 -4.74 -15.88 0.58
CA ILE A 110 -6.06 -15.27 0.68
C ILE A 110 -5.98 -13.87 0.05
N ASP A 111 -6.78 -13.61 -0.97
CA ASP A 111 -6.95 -12.29 -1.57
C ASP A 111 -8.45 -11.99 -1.67
N ILE A 112 -8.90 -10.99 -0.92
CA ILE A 112 -10.31 -10.68 -0.77
C ILE A 112 -10.51 -9.19 -1.05
N GLN A 113 -11.07 -8.89 -2.22
CA GLN A 113 -11.36 -7.55 -2.72
C GLN A 113 -12.87 -7.29 -2.84
N GLY A 114 -13.30 -6.09 -2.44
CA GLY A 114 -14.68 -5.62 -2.56
C GLY A 114 -15.68 -6.24 -1.59
N VAL A 115 -15.22 -7.05 -0.64
CA VAL A 115 -16.04 -7.59 0.45
C VAL A 115 -15.37 -7.34 1.80
N SER A 116 -16.17 -7.27 2.85
CA SER A 116 -15.71 -7.19 4.23
C SER A 116 -15.62 -8.59 4.83
N ILE A 117 -14.56 -8.83 5.60
CA ILE A 117 -14.40 -10.05 6.41
C ILE A 117 -14.62 -9.77 7.89
N PRO A 118 -15.00 -10.78 8.70
CA PRO A 118 -15.24 -10.59 10.12
C PRO A 118 -13.89 -10.43 10.85
N SER A 119 -13.86 -9.61 11.91
CA SER A 119 -12.64 -9.40 12.71
C SER A 119 -12.08 -10.71 13.28
N GLU A 120 -12.95 -11.68 13.54
CA GLU A 120 -12.55 -12.99 14.05
C GLU A 120 -11.66 -13.76 13.07
N THR A 121 -11.85 -13.60 11.76
CA THR A 121 -10.93 -14.16 10.75
C THR A 121 -9.52 -13.55 10.89
N ILE A 122 -9.43 -12.25 11.16
CA ILE A 122 -8.14 -11.56 11.37
C ILE A 122 -7.49 -12.01 12.68
N ASN A 123 -8.22 -11.99 13.79
CA ASN A 123 -7.70 -12.42 15.10
C ASN A 123 -7.27 -13.89 15.11
N ASN A 124 -7.85 -14.71 14.24
CA ASN A 124 -7.53 -16.13 14.10
C ASN A 124 -6.54 -16.44 12.97
N LEU A 125 -5.86 -15.45 12.38
CA LEU A 125 -4.91 -15.71 11.28
C LEU A 125 -3.85 -16.76 11.66
N PHE A 126 -3.40 -16.79 12.93
CA PHE A 126 -2.44 -17.79 13.42
C PHE A 126 -2.87 -19.25 13.18
N LYS A 127 -4.17 -19.53 13.01
CA LYS A 127 -4.68 -20.88 12.73
C LYS A 127 -4.34 -21.36 11.31
N PHE A 128 -3.99 -20.47 10.39
CA PHE A 128 -3.58 -20.82 9.04
C PHE A 128 -2.08 -21.13 8.97
N GLU A 129 -1.69 -22.33 9.37
CA GLU A 129 -0.27 -22.73 9.48
C GLU A 129 0.52 -22.67 8.15
N ASN A 130 -0.18 -22.64 7.01
CA ASN A 130 0.39 -22.62 5.68
C ASN A 130 0.27 -21.27 4.96
N LEU A 131 -0.39 -20.27 5.56
CA LEU A 131 -0.65 -18.98 4.93
C LEU A 131 0.66 -18.21 4.72
N LYS A 132 0.88 -17.81 3.46
CA LYS A 132 2.01 -16.99 3.02
C LYS A 132 1.58 -15.58 2.67
N ASP A 133 0.44 -15.43 2.00
CA ASP A 133 -0.03 -14.15 1.51
C ASP A 133 -1.48 -13.93 1.94
N ALA A 134 -1.75 -12.78 2.56
CA ALA A 134 -3.08 -12.39 2.99
C ALA A 134 -3.34 -10.93 2.66
N ILE A 135 -4.26 -10.67 1.74
CA ILE A 135 -4.67 -9.32 1.33
C ILE A 135 -6.16 -9.18 1.52
N PHE A 136 -6.55 -8.16 2.27
CA PHE A 136 -7.93 -7.87 2.60
C PHE A 136 -8.29 -6.45 2.17
N PHE A 137 -9.41 -6.29 1.48
CA PHE A 137 -9.89 -4.97 1.12
C PHE A 137 -10.43 -4.23 2.33
N LYS A 138 -11.37 -4.83 3.05
CA LYS A 138 -11.93 -4.25 4.26
C LYS A 138 -12.20 -5.37 5.28
N HIS A 139 -12.16 -5.01 6.55
CA HIS A 139 -12.69 -5.82 7.62
C HIS A 139 -13.83 -5.06 8.30
N SER A 140 -14.61 -5.74 9.14
CA SER A 140 -15.87 -5.24 9.72
C SER A 140 -15.86 -3.75 10.10
N ASN A 141 -17.01 -3.08 9.97
CA ASN A 141 -17.16 -1.63 10.22
C ASN A 141 -16.86 -1.16 11.66
N SER A 142 -16.66 -2.08 12.60
CA SER A 142 -16.35 -1.82 14.01
C SER A 142 -15.35 -2.85 14.50
N PRO A 143 -14.08 -2.76 14.08
CA PRO A 143 -13.17 -3.87 14.26
C PRO A 143 -12.62 -3.94 15.69
N SER A 144 -12.62 -5.15 16.23
CA SER A 144 -11.89 -5.49 17.46
C SER A 144 -10.72 -6.38 17.05
N ILE A 145 -9.62 -5.76 16.64
CA ILE A 145 -8.37 -6.47 16.42
C ILE A 145 -7.54 -6.34 17.68
N ASP A 146 -7.14 -7.49 18.24
CA ASP A 146 -6.38 -7.55 19.46
C ASP A 146 -4.97 -6.98 19.26
N GLU A 147 -4.47 -6.22 20.24
CA GLU A 147 -3.09 -5.69 20.21
C GLU A 147 -2.04 -6.80 20.16
N ASP A 148 -2.39 -7.98 20.70
CA ASP A 148 -1.59 -9.19 20.76
C ASP A 148 -1.85 -10.15 19.58
N LEU A 149 -2.22 -9.61 18.41
CA LEU A 149 -2.44 -10.40 17.19
C LEU A 149 -1.24 -11.29 16.89
N VAL A 150 -1.45 -12.61 16.86
CA VAL A 150 -0.42 -13.57 16.46
C VAL A 150 -0.54 -13.83 14.96
N LEU A 151 0.52 -13.52 14.22
CA LEU A 151 0.60 -13.79 12.80
C LEU A 151 1.02 -15.25 12.50
N PRO A 152 0.60 -15.83 11.36
CA PRO A 152 1.07 -17.14 10.93
C PRO A 152 2.60 -17.19 10.78
N LYS A 153 3.22 -18.32 11.12
CA LYS A 153 4.68 -18.48 11.07
C LYS A 153 5.30 -18.46 9.67
N LYS A 154 4.48 -18.54 8.62
CA LYS A 154 4.90 -18.58 7.21
C LYS A 154 4.44 -17.35 6.43
N ILE A 155 3.75 -16.40 7.07
CA ILE A 155 3.23 -15.23 6.37
C ILE A 155 4.41 -14.37 5.90
N GLU A 156 4.44 -14.08 4.61
CA GLU A 156 5.43 -13.23 3.95
C GLU A 156 4.81 -11.88 3.58
N THR A 157 3.52 -11.85 3.25
CA THR A 157 2.77 -10.65 2.85
C THR A 157 1.48 -10.52 3.65
N LEU A 158 1.27 -9.36 4.27
CA LEU A 158 0.01 -8.99 4.90
C LEU A 158 -0.43 -7.60 4.41
N GLY A 159 -1.62 -7.51 3.85
CA GLY A 159 -2.15 -6.29 3.22
C GLY A 159 -3.58 -5.96 3.66
N PHE A 160 -3.85 -4.68 3.88
CA PHE A 160 -5.18 -4.13 4.14
C PHE A 160 -5.41 -2.86 3.30
N THR A 161 -6.46 -2.83 2.49
CA THR A 161 -6.84 -1.59 1.78
C THR A 161 -7.47 -0.60 2.76
N PHE A 162 -8.48 -1.01 3.52
CA PHE A 162 -9.15 -0.26 4.57
C PHE A 162 -8.97 -0.97 5.91
N PHE A 163 -8.41 -0.26 6.90
CA PHE A 163 -8.16 -0.82 8.22
C PHE A 163 -8.59 0.10 9.37
N GLY A 164 -9.53 -0.33 10.20
CA GLY A 164 -9.99 0.38 11.41
C GLY A 164 -9.50 -0.19 12.75
N GLY A 165 -8.54 -1.11 12.76
CA GLY A 165 -8.09 -1.79 13.98
C GLY A 165 -6.92 -1.12 14.69
N LEU A 166 -6.44 -1.80 15.75
CA LEU A 166 -5.20 -1.46 16.44
C LEU A 166 -4.03 -2.18 15.76
N VAL A 167 -3.01 -1.42 15.34
CA VAL A 167 -1.74 -1.95 14.87
C VAL A 167 -0.79 -2.02 16.07
N GLY A 168 -0.88 -3.15 16.77
CA GLY A 168 -0.05 -3.46 17.93
C GLY A 168 1.27 -4.12 17.54
N ARG A 169 2.00 -4.57 18.57
CA ARG A 169 3.31 -5.22 18.45
C ARG A 169 3.27 -6.47 17.56
N GLY A 170 2.19 -7.25 17.65
CA GLY A 170 2.05 -8.53 16.95
C GLY A 170 2.18 -8.47 15.42
N PHE A 171 1.84 -7.33 14.80
CA PHE A 171 2.02 -7.11 13.35
C PHE A 171 3.49 -7.17 12.91
N PHE A 172 4.42 -6.92 13.82
CA PHE A 172 5.85 -6.82 13.53
C PHE A 172 6.66 -8.00 14.10
N GLU A 173 6.02 -8.96 14.78
CA GLU A 173 6.73 -10.09 15.41
C GLU A 173 6.88 -11.32 14.51
N SER A 174 6.22 -11.35 13.36
CA SER A 174 6.31 -12.49 12.45
C SER A 174 7.76 -12.70 12.00
N PRO A 175 8.31 -13.92 12.14
CA PRO A 175 9.68 -14.24 11.74
C PRO A 175 9.87 -14.40 10.23
N THR A 176 8.81 -14.21 9.43
CA THR A 176 8.85 -14.38 7.96
C THR A 176 8.23 -13.23 7.19
N LEU A 177 7.55 -12.28 7.87
CA LEU A 177 6.84 -11.20 7.22
C LEU A 177 7.84 -10.24 6.55
N LYS A 178 7.73 -10.11 5.23
CA LYS A 178 8.56 -9.25 4.39
C LYS A 178 7.83 -7.98 3.96
N VAL A 179 6.52 -8.07 3.81
CA VAL A 179 5.68 -6.97 3.31
C VAL A 179 4.50 -6.78 4.24
N LEU A 180 4.38 -5.59 4.81
CA LEU A 180 3.21 -5.15 5.57
C LEU A 180 2.64 -3.89 4.91
N GLU A 181 1.40 -3.98 4.44
CA GLU A 181 0.72 -2.85 3.83
C GLU A 181 -0.62 -2.58 4.51
N ILE A 182 -0.78 -1.35 4.98
CA ILE A 182 -2.07 -0.78 5.37
C ILE A 182 -2.20 0.52 4.58
N VAL A 183 -3.25 0.64 3.77
CA VAL A 183 -3.34 1.73 2.78
C VAL A 183 -4.17 2.90 3.31
N ILE A 184 -5.40 2.65 3.74
CA ILE A 184 -6.38 3.65 4.14
C ILE A 184 -6.86 3.35 5.57
N PRO A 185 -6.82 4.32 6.49
CA PRO A 185 -7.38 4.15 7.83
C PRO A 185 -8.92 4.23 7.77
N ASP A 186 -9.62 3.33 8.45
CA ASP A 186 -11.08 3.38 8.54
C ASP A 186 -11.51 4.28 9.73
N GLY A 187 -11.57 5.59 9.47
CA GLY A 187 -11.99 6.60 10.44
C GLY A 187 -11.10 6.69 11.70
N ASP A 188 -11.70 7.08 12.83
CA ASP A 188 -11.00 7.26 14.12
C ASP A 188 -10.69 5.93 14.84
N SER A 189 -11.06 4.80 14.26
CA SER A 189 -10.84 3.47 14.84
C SER A 189 -9.39 2.99 14.62
N PHE A 190 -8.77 3.41 13.51
CA PHE A 190 -7.36 3.12 13.22
C PHE A 190 -6.40 3.76 14.23
N LYS A 191 -5.55 2.94 14.88
CA LYS A 191 -4.47 3.43 15.76
C LYS A 191 -3.25 2.53 15.71
N ILE A 192 -2.06 3.12 15.76
CA ILE A 192 -0.82 2.39 16.06
C ILE A 192 -0.63 2.47 17.57
N THR A 193 -0.69 1.33 18.26
CA THR A 193 -0.68 1.30 19.74
C THR A 193 0.64 0.90 20.34
N THR A 194 1.62 0.52 19.51
CA THR A 194 2.95 0.14 19.96
C THR A 194 3.89 1.35 20.02
N ASP A 195 4.46 1.61 21.19
CA ASP A 195 5.48 2.65 21.37
C ASP A 195 6.87 2.22 20.88
N GLU A 196 7.09 0.90 20.72
CA GLU A 196 8.34 0.31 20.26
C GLU A 196 8.06 -0.93 19.39
N ILE A 197 8.44 -0.85 18.12
CA ILE A 197 8.41 -2.01 17.21
C ILE A 197 9.48 -3.01 17.66
N PRO A 198 9.17 -4.31 17.79
CA PRO A 198 10.14 -5.33 18.14
C PRO A 198 11.19 -5.46 17.03
N TYR A 199 12.40 -5.91 17.36
CA TYR A 199 13.43 -6.18 16.36
C TYR A 199 12.88 -7.10 15.27
N ASN A 200 12.89 -6.60 14.03
CA ASN A 200 12.46 -7.34 12.87
C ASN A 200 13.52 -7.23 11.77
N ASP A 201 14.17 -8.36 11.51
CA ASP A 201 15.22 -8.51 10.50
C ASP A 201 14.67 -9.16 9.22
N GLN A 202 13.38 -9.04 8.92
CA GLN A 202 12.72 -9.68 7.78
C GLN A 202 11.87 -8.72 6.96
N LEU A 203 11.25 -7.74 7.60
CA LEU A 203 10.36 -6.76 6.97
C LEU A 203 11.17 -5.84 6.06
N GLN A 204 10.86 -5.90 4.77
CA GLN A 204 11.54 -5.19 3.69
C GLN A 204 10.71 -4.05 3.12
N SER A 205 9.38 -4.18 3.11
CA SER A 205 8.46 -3.14 2.67
C SER A 205 7.41 -2.87 3.73
N LEU A 206 7.27 -1.60 4.09
CA LEU A 206 6.26 -1.12 5.03
C LEU A 206 5.48 0.02 4.41
N LYS A 207 4.16 -0.16 4.30
CA LYS A 207 3.21 0.89 3.94
C LYS A 207 2.22 1.09 5.08
N LEU A 208 2.14 2.31 5.62
CA LEU A 208 1.27 2.62 6.75
C LEU A 208 0.52 3.94 6.53
N PRO A 209 -0.76 4.03 6.95
CA PRO A 209 -1.43 5.30 7.07
C PRO A 209 -1.07 5.98 8.38
N LEU A 210 -1.03 7.31 8.35
CA LEU A 210 -0.78 8.16 9.51
C LEU A 210 -1.94 9.13 9.67
N THR A 211 -2.58 9.10 10.83
CA THR A 211 -3.69 9.99 11.19
C THR A 211 -3.33 10.80 12.44
N ALA A 212 -3.80 12.05 12.50
CA ALA A 212 -3.60 12.90 13.68
C ALA A 212 -4.46 12.49 14.90
N SER A 213 -5.50 11.66 14.71
CA SER A 213 -6.37 11.15 15.79
C SER A 213 -5.87 9.85 16.45
N SER A 214 -4.70 9.35 16.05
CA SER A 214 -4.16 8.07 16.52
C SER A 214 -3.71 8.03 18.00
N SER A 215 -3.76 9.14 18.75
CA SER A 215 -3.28 9.19 20.15
C SER A 215 -4.26 9.86 21.12
N ASN A 216 -5.03 9.05 21.85
CA ASN A 216 -5.77 9.50 23.05
C ASN A 216 -5.07 9.11 24.36
N HIS A 217 -3.86 8.56 24.28
CA HIS A 217 -2.91 8.49 25.39
C HIS A 217 -1.65 9.23 24.93
N ALA A 218 -0.63 9.36 25.77
CA ALA A 218 0.69 9.88 25.41
C ALA A 218 1.44 8.99 24.37
N GLY A 219 0.73 8.52 23.35
CA GLY A 219 1.12 7.70 22.23
C GLY A 219 1.39 8.56 21.02
N ILE A 220 2.16 8.00 20.12
CA ILE A 220 3.00 8.72 19.18
C ILE A 220 2.15 9.32 18.05
N THR A 221 2.04 10.65 18.02
CA THR A 221 1.44 11.42 16.92
C THR A 221 2.35 11.50 15.70
N GLY A 222 2.80 10.37 15.17
CA GLY A 222 3.72 10.27 14.04
C GLY A 222 4.52 8.98 14.08
N ILE A 223 5.38 8.77 13.07
CA ILE A 223 6.40 7.74 13.19
C ILE A 223 7.61 8.35 13.89
N HIS A 224 7.91 7.86 15.11
CA HIS A 224 9.12 8.21 15.84
C HIS A 224 10.31 7.40 15.31
N GLU A 225 11.52 7.96 15.39
CA GLU A 225 12.78 7.30 15.00
C GLU A 225 12.90 5.87 15.57
N ASN A 226 12.38 5.64 16.78
CA ASN A 226 12.38 4.34 17.46
C ASN A 226 11.48 3.28 16.80
N ILE A 227 10.43 3.68 16.10
CA ILE A 227 9.49 2.76 15.43
C ILE A 227 10.21 2.12 14.23
N ILE A 228 10.94 2.89 13.42
CA ILE A 228 11.59 2.36 12.21
C ILE A 228 13.00 1.83 12.49
N SER A 229 13.68 2.27 13.56
CA SER A 229 15.07 1.85 13.86
C SER A 229 15.21 0.34 14.10
N ASN A 230 14.15 -0.31 14.57
CA ASN A 230 14.13 -1.75 14.83
C ASN A 230 13.82 -2.61 13.58
N LEU A 231 13.51 -1.97 12.44
CA LEU A 231 13.27 -2.63 11.15
C LEU A 231 14.54 -2.63 10.29
N ARG A 232 15.50 -3.50 10.60
CA ARG A 232 16.88 -3.44 10.07
C ARG A 232 17.03 -3.80 8.60
N GLU A 233 16.08 -4.59 8.08
CA GLU A 233 16.04 -5.00 6.68
C GLU A 233 15.08 -4.15 5.83
N LEU A 234 14.57 -3.04 6.38
CA LEU A 234 13.60 -2.21 5.67
C LEU A 234 14.25 -1.54 4.45
N ILE A 235 13.74 -1.84 3.26
CA ILE A 235 14.19 -1.32 1.97
C ILE A 235 13.30 -0.18 1.49
N GLN A 236 11.98 -0.31 1.70
CA GLN A 236 10.98 0.63 1.24
C GLN A 236 10.05 1.03 2.38
N LEU A 237 9.88 2.33 2.56
CA LEU A 237 8.90 2.91 3.46
C LEU A 237 7.94 3.80 2.70
N LYS A 238 6.65 3.50 2.79
CA LYS A 238 5.57 4.31 2.21
C LYS A 238 4.63 4.81 3.29
N LEU A 239 4.52 6.12 3.44
CA LEU A 239 3.68 6.77 4.43
C LEU A 239 2.52 7.47 3.74
N MET A 240 1.31 7.03 4.05
CA MET A 240 0.07 7.65 3.59
C MET A 240 -0.41 8.59 4.69
N VAL A 241 -0.20 9.89 4.55
CA VAL A 241 -0.50 10.90 5.56
C VAL A 241 -1.90 11.45 5.35
N PHE A 242 -2.82 11.12 6.27
CA PHE A 242 -4.21 11.56 6.23
C PHE A 242 -4.41 12.75 7.17
N ASN A 243 -4.54 13.94 6.58
CA ASN A 243 -4.83 15.15 7.34
C ASN A 243 -6.35 15.33 7.48
N HIS A 244 -6.95 14.61 8.41
CA HIS A 244 -8.38 14.76 8.73
C HIS A 244 -8.61 15.85 9.78
N GLN A 245 -9.58 16.74 9.51
CA GLN A 245 -10.24 17.61 10.50
C GLN A 245 -9.37 18.69 11.18
N GLY A 246 -8.29 19.16 10.56
CA GLY A 246 -7.48 20.25 11.11
C GLY A 246 -6.73 19.90 12.40
N LYS A 247 -6.59 18.61 12.71
CA LYS A 247 -5.77 18.13 13.83
C LYS A 247 -4.31 18.07 13.38
N ARG A 248 -3.40 18.58 14.21
CA ARG A 248 -1.95 18.52 13.97
C ARG A 248 -1.36 17.23 14.54
N PHE A 249 -0.36 16.68 13.86
CA PHE A 249 0.58 15.76 14.48
C PHE A 249 1.35 16.53 15.56
N GLU A 250 1.33 16.07 16.82
CA GLU A 250 2.08 16.72 17.90
C GLU A 250 3.59 16.47 17.77
N ASN A 251 4.00 15.41 17.05
CA ASN A 251 5.41 15.09 16.79
C ASN A 251 5.68 14.99 15.28
N PRO A 252 6.74 15.64 14.76
CA PRO A 252 7.13 15.48 13.37
C PRO A 252 7.61 14.04 13.10
N ILE A 253 7.39 13.55 11.89
CA ILE A 253 7.93 12.25 11.46
C ILE A 253 9.46 12.34 11.49
N SER A 254 10.08 11.41 12.22
CA SER A 254 11.54 11.29 12.29
C SER A 254 11.95 9.93 11.74
N LEU A 255 12.87 9.94 10.77
CA LEU A 255 13.50 8.72 10.29
C LEU A 255 14.74 8.44 11.12
N PRO A 256 15.03 7.16 11.39
CA PRO A 256 16.26 6.77 12.05
C PRO A 256 17.47 7.23 11.28
N LYS A 257 18.44 7.79 12.00
CA LYS A 257 19.73 8.22 11.42
C LYS A 257 20.49 7.06 10.79
N ASP A 258 20.32 5.86 11.36
CA ASP A 258 21.06 4.65 11.03
C ASP A 258 20.11 3.50 10.66
N ASN A 259 19.30 3.65 9.61
CA ASN A 259 18.68 2.49 8.94
C ASN A 259 19.42 2.23 7.63
N SER A 260 20.41 1.34 7.70
CA SER A 260 21.42 1.10 6.66
C SER A 260 20.88 0.51 5.35
N LYS A 261 19.60 0.12 5.29
CA LYS A 261 19.02 -0.56 4.11
C LYS A 261 17.88 0.19 3.45
N LEU A 262 17.43 1.30 4.05
CA LEU A 262 16.34 2.09 3.49
C LEU A 262 16.79 2.77 2.19
N ILE A 263 16.27 2.31 1.07
CA ILE A 263 16.61 2.76 -0.29
C ILE A 263 15.52 3.67 -0.86
N SER A 264 14.25 3.42 -0.51
CA SER A 264 13.09 4.15 -1.04
C SER A 264 12.22 4.71 0.07
N LEU A 265 11.88 6.00 -0.05
CA LEU A 265 10.92 6.69 0.80
C LEU A 265 9.82 7.32 -0.06
N GLU A 266 8.58 6.93 0.20
CA GLU A 266 7.40 7.50 -0.44
C GLU A 266 6.50 8.16 0.60
N LEU A 267 6.19 9.43 0.39
CA LEU A 267 5.28 10.21 1.21
C LEU A 267 4.09 10.62 0.34
N TYR A 268 2.91 10.16 0.69
CA TYR A 268 1.66 10.53 0.03
C TYR A 268 0.79 11.31 1.01
N PHE A 269 0.41 12.53 0.65
CA PHE A 269 -0.41 13.41 1.48
C PHE A 269 -1.83 13.45 0.93
N GLU A 270 -2.77 12.91 1.69
CA GLU A 270 -4.18 12.98 1.35
C GLU A 270 -4.82 14.18 2.06
N ASP A 271 -5.25 15.15 1.27
CA ASP A 271 -6.13 16.21 1.75
C ASP A 271 -7.57 15.69 1.69
N SER A 272 -8.16 15.47 2.87
CA SER A 272 -9.52 14.95 2.97
C SER A 272 -10.62 15.96 2.62
N VAL A 273 -10.29 17.11 2.03
CA VAL A 273 -11.28 18.09 1.57
C VAL A 273 -11.86 17.67 0.21
N VAL A 274 -12.51 16.51 0.17
CA VAL A 274 -13.69 16.31 -0.68
C VAL A 274 -14.90 16.71 0.15
N ILE A 275 -15.01 18.02 0.44
CA ILE A 275 -16.31 18.63 0.73
C ILE A 275 -16.61 19.50 -0.48
N PRO A 276 -17.47 19.07 -1.41
CA PRO A 276 -17.95 19.97 -2.44
C PRO A 276 -18.70 21.08 -1.69
N TYR A 277 -18.31 22.33 -1.92
CA TYR A 277 -18.83 23.53 -1.25
C TYR A 277 -18.36 23.76 0.18
N GLN A 278 -17.20 24.42 0.32
CA GLN A 278 -17.12 25.65 1.11
C GLN A 278 -15.82 26.40 0.81
N GLU A 279 -15.95 27.67 0.39
CA GLU A 279 -14.91 28.70 0.35
C GLU A 279 -14.45 29.08 1.77
N LYS A 280 -14.09 28.10 2.59
CA LYS A 280 -13.32 28.35 3.80
C LYS A 280 -11.94 27.83 3.54
N ILE A 281 -11.04 28.78 3.27
CA ILE A 281 -9.64 28.66 3.66
C ILE A 281 -9.68 28.24 5.13
N ILE A 282 -9.54 26.93 5.37
CA ILE A 282 -9.29 26.39 6.68
C ILE A 282 -8.02 27.12 7.15
N ASN A 283 -8.10 27.69 8.34
CA ASN A 283 -7.16 28.66 8.87
C ASN A 283 -5.73 28.14 8.65
N SER A 284 -4.75 28.99 8.33
CA SER A 284 -3.35 28.54 8.12
C SER A 284 -2.72 27.83 9.34
N ASN A 285 -3.46 27.79 10.46
CA ASN A 285 -3.14 27.04 11.66
C ASN A 285 -3.57 25.56 11.62
N ASP A 286 -4.41 25.13 10.69
CA ASP A 286 -4.85 23.74 10.55
C ASP A 286 -3.99 22.97 9.52
N ILE A 287 -2.95 23.66 9.04
CA ILE A 287 -1.95 23.20 8.10
C ILE A 287 -0.87 22.43 8.87
N GLN A 288 -0.58 21.21 8.41
CA GLN A 288 0.47 20.37 8.97
C GLN A 288 1.83 20.79 8.44
N PHE A 289 2.76 21.03 9.37
CA PHE A 289 4.13 21.34 9.05
C PHE A 289 4.98 20.07 9.12
N PHE A 290 5.56 19.69 8.00
CA PHE A 290 6.48 18.59 7.92
C PHE A 290 7.91 19.11 7.96
N ASN A 291 8.73 18.53 8.82
CA ASN A 291 10.17 18.63 8.66
C ASN A 291 10.60 17.37 7.92
N LEU A 292 11.04 17.52 6.66
CA LEU A 292 11.68 16.41 5.98
C LEU A 292 12.91 16.00 6.81
N PRO A 293 12.96 14.77 7.33
CA PRO A 293 14.04 14.33 8.20
C PRO A 293 15.38 14.47 7.47
N LYS A 294 16.47 14.58 8.22
CA LYS A 294 17.81 14.39 7.63
C LYS A 294 17.86 12.99 7.03
N ILE A 295 17.68 12.92 5.72
CA ILE A 295 17.60 11.69 4.96
C ILE A 295 18.94 10.96 5.07
N ASN A 296 18.90 9.64 5.32
CA ASN A 296 20.09 8.79 5.33
C ASN A 296 20.79 8.84 3.95
N LYS A 297 22.12 8.75 3.94
CA LYS A 297 22.99 8.64 2.76
C LYS A 297 22.62 7.48 1.83
N ASP A 298 21.88 6.48 2.32
CA ASP A 298 21.54 5.28 1.56
C ASP A 298 20.26 5.41 0.72
N ILE A 299 19.43 6.45 0.98
CA ILE A 299 18.19 6.66 0.24
C ILE A 299 18.52 7.12 -1.19
N LYS A 300 17.99 6.37 -2.17
CA LYS A 300 18.16 6.62 -3.61
C LYS A 300 16.90 7.13 -4.27
N TYR A 301 15.73 6.86 -3.69
CA TYR A 301 14.43 7.26 -4.23
C TYR A 301 13.64 7.99 -3.15
N LEU A 302 13.18 9.20 -3.49
CA LEU A 302 12.29 10.00 -2.68
C LEU A 302 11.09 10.42 -3.53
N THR A 303 9.90 9.98 -3.17
CA THR A 303 8.65 10.45 -3.77
C THR A 303 7.85 11.23 -2.75
N ILE A 304 7.41 12.42 -3.14
CA ILE A 304 6.50 13.26 -2.36
C ILE A 304 5.30 13.56 -3.24
N SER A 305 4.11 13.14 -2.83
CA SER A 305 2.90 13.21 -3.67
C SER A 305 1.69 13.68 -2.88
N GLY A 306 0.72 14.25 -3.57
CA GLY A 306 -0.58 14.61 -3.00
C GLY A 306 -0.68 16.06 -2.52
N ASN A 307 -1.66 16.33 -1.66
CA ASN A 307 -2.07 17.66 -1.23
C ASN A 307 -1.96 17.80 0.28
N GLY A 308 -1.57 18.98 0.78
CA GLY A 308 -1.58 19.27 2.21
C GLY A 308 -0.24 19.17 2.93
N LEU A 309 0.87 19.01 2.20
CA LEU A 309 2.22 19.17 2.74
C LEU A 309 2.60 20.66 2.81
N TYR A 310 3.02 21.12 3.99
CA TYR A 310 3.59 22.46 4.19
C TYR A 310 4.89 22.35 5.01
N LEU A 311 5.89 23.19 4.74
CA LEU A 311 7.11 23.24 5.54
C LEU A 311 6.94 24.18 6.73
N ASP A 312 7.44 23.75 7.89
CA ASP A 312 7.54 24.64 9.05
C ASP A 312 8.33 25.89 8.67
N ARG A 313 7.70 27.05 8.82
CA ARG A 313 8.27 28.37 8.51
C ARG A 313 9.56 28.65 9.31
N THR A 314 9.76 27.98 10.45
CA THR A 314 10.95 28.14 11.30
C THR A 314 12.19 27.37 10.80
N ILE A 315 12.00 26.36 9.95
CA ILE A 315 13.08 25.48 9.46
C ILE A 315 13.78 26.11 8.25
N GLY A 316 13.13 27.06 7.58
CA GLY A 316 13.69 27.86 6.50
C GLY A 316 13.74 27.11 5.17
N PHE A 317 14.29 25.90 5.13
CA PHE A 317 14.39 25.07 3.92
C PHE A 317 14.55 23.58 4.21
N THR A 318 14.28 22.75 3.21
CA THR A 318 14.55 21.31 3.21
C THR A 318 15.98 21.05 2.74
N ASP A 319 16.82 20.46 3.60
CA ASP A 319 18.20 20.10 3.25
C ASP A 319 18.36 18.59 2.97
N LEU A 320 18.40 18.22 1.69
CA LEU A 320 18.68 16.84 1.25
C LEU A 320 20.15 16.62 0.89
N SER A 321 21.04 17.60 1.13
CA SER A 321 22.43 17.53 0.66
C SER A 321 23.26 16.38 1.28
N ASN A 322 22.76 15.75 2.34
CA ASN A 322 23.39 14.57 2.96
C ASN A 322 22.89 13.23 2.42
N ALA A 323 21.92 13.21 1.49
CA ALA A 323 21.43 11.98 0.88
C ALA A 323 22.42 11.41 -0.17
N ASN A 324 22.06 10.30 -0.81
CA ASN A 324 22.92 9.63 -1.79
C ASN A 324 23.22 10.54 -3.00
N ASP A 325 24.45 10.48 -3.51
CA ASP A 325 24.77 11.06 -4.81
C ASP A 325 23.98 10.32 -5.90
N GLY A 326 23.23 11.06 -6.71
CA GLY A 326 22.33 10.46 -7.70
C GLY A 326 20.92 10.17 -7.19
N LEU A 327 20.53 10.75 -6.04
CA LEU A 327 19.16 10.72 -5.51
C LEU A 327 18.14 11.04 -6.62
N GLU A 328 17.12 10.21 -6.74
CA GLU A 328 15.96 10.44 -7.59
C GLU A 328 14.83 11.01 -6.73
N VAL A 329 14.44 12.25 -7.03
CA VAL A 329 13.37 12.98 -6.34
C VAL A 329 12.21 13.16 -7.30
N ALA A 330 11.06 12.60 -6.96
CA ALA A 330 9.79 12.82 -7.66
C ALA A 330 8.84 13.59 -6.77
N ILE A 331 8.28 14.69 -7.28
CA ILE A 331 7.31 15.52 -6.57
C ILE A 331 6.07 15.66 -7.44
N GLU A 332 4.91 15.29 -6.90
CA GLU A 332 3.65 15.20 -7.62
C GLU A 332 2.50 15.91 -6.90
N GLY A 333 1.69 16.67 -7.64
CA GLY A 333 0.51 17.34 -7.12
C GLY A 333 0.80 18.69 -6.44
N ASN A 334 -0.01 19.05 -5.43
CA ASN A 334 0.03 20.39 -4.85
C ASN A 334 1.24 20.61 -3.92
N CYS A 335 2.31 21.14 -4.49
CA CYS A 335 3.61 21.35 -3.86
C CYS A 335 3.70 22.62 -2.98
N LYS A 336 2.69 22.88 -2.13
CA LYS A 336 2.66 24.10 -1.30
C LYS A 336 3.88 24.29 -0.41
N PHE A 337 4.48 23.19 0.02
CA PHE A 337 5.70 23.19 0.81
C PHE A 337 6.89 23.84 0.11
N ILE A 338 6.93 23.85 -1.23
CA ILE A 338 7.93 24.57 -2.03
C ILE A 338 7.46 26.01 -2.27
N THR A 339 6.20 26.21 -2.62
CA THR A 339 5.68 27.52 -3.03
C THR A 339 5.51 28.49 -1.86
N GLU A 340 5.25 28.02 -0.65
CA GLU A 340 5.07 28.85 0.55
C GLU A 340 6.30 28.92 1.44
N CYS A 341 7.39 28.26 1.04
CA CYS A 341 8.63 28.30 1.79
C CYS A 341 9.24 29.71 1.84
N ILE A 342 9.83 30.04 2.99
CA ILE A 342 10.35 31.38 3.31
C ILE A 342 11.87 31.48 3.08
N GLY A 343 12.62 30.38 3.26
CA GLY A 343 14.06 30.35 2.98
C GLY A 343 14.36 30.11 1.49
N LYS A 344 15.52 30.55 1.02
CA LYS A 344 16.00 30.26 -0.33
C LYS A 344 17.39 29.62 -0.24
N PRO A 345 17.65 28.49 -0.95
CA PRO A 345 16.66 27.69 -1.69
C PRO A 345 15.68 27.01 -0.72
N CYS A 346 14.48 26.66 -1.20
CA CYS A 346 13.49 25.90 -0.44
C CYS A 346 13.85 24.42 -0.32
N ILE A 347 14.52 23.88 -1.33
CA ILE A 347 15.07 22.53 -1.33
C ILE A 347 16.52 22.62 -1.78
N LYS A 348 17.41 22.04 -0.98
CA LYS A 348 18.82 21.85 -1.33
C LYS A 348 19.06 20.38 -1.64
N LEU A 349 19.60 20.09 -2.82
CA LEU A 349 19.73 18.73 -3.36
C LEU A 349 21.19 18.21 -3.28
N PRO A 350 21.40 16.89 -3.10
CA PRO A 350 22.73 16.28 -3.17
C PRO A 350 23.26 16.28 -4.60
N SER A 351 24.54 15.94 -4.77
CA SER A 351 25.15 15.96 -6.09
C SER A 351 24.50 14.91 -7.02
N GLN A 352 24.50 15.20 -8.33
CA GLN A 352 23.97 14.31 -9.36
C GLN A 352 22.47 13.99 -9.29
N THR A 353 21.68 14.79 -8.60
CA THR A 353 20.25 14.54 -8.40
C THR A 353 19.48 14.44 -9.73
N LYS A 354 18.50 13.54 -9.79
CA LYS A 354 17.45 13.53 -10.81
C LYS A 354 16.17 14.06 -10.19
N LEU A 355 15.64 15.16 -10.72
CA LEU A 355 14.43 15.81 -10.22
C LEU A 355 13.32 15.69 -11.25
N SER A 356 12.18 15.16 -10.82
CA SER A 356 10.94 15.09 -11.59
C SER A 356 9.82 15.83 -10.84
N LEU A 357 9.14 16.74 -11.53
CA LEU A 357 7.96 17.45 -11.07
C LEU A 357 6.78 17.11 -11.99
N PHE A 358 5.68 16.64 -11.42
CA PHE A 358 4.49 16.21 -12.16
C PHE A 358 3.21 16.89 -11.63
N ASP A 359 2.45 17.53 -12.49
CA ASP A 359 1.18 18.21 -12.17
C ASP A 359 1.29 19.14 -10.95
N THR A 360 2.30 20.02 -10.97
CA THR A 360 2.64 20.92 -9.85
C THR A 360 2.29 22.39 -10.13
N GLU A 361 2.39 23.25 -9.11
CA GLU A 361 2.35 24.71 -9.24
C GLU A 361 3.61 25.33 -8.60
N VAL A 362 4.81 24.95 -9.05
CA VAL A 362 6.08 25.32 -8.39
C VAL A 362 6.87 26.35 -9.18
N ASP A 363 7.32 27.41 -8.50
CA ASP A 363 8.36 28.31 -9.01
C ASP A 363 9.74 27.66 -8.84
N LEU A 364 10.37 27.28 -9.95
CA LEU A 364 11.68 26.61 -9.99
C LEU A 364 12.80 27.49 -9.43
N GLN A 365 12.65 28.82 -9.37
CA GLN A 365 13.63 29.70 -8.72
C GLN A 365 13.71 29.48 -7.20
N LYS A 366 12.78 28.71 -6.63
CA LYS A 366 12.81 28.30 -5.22
C LYS A 366 13.60 27.02 -5.01
N ILE A 367 14.04 26.32 -6.04
CA ILE A 367 14.80 25.07 -5.92
C ILE A 367 16.25 25.36 -6.32
N ASP A 368 17.22 24.89 -5.53
CA ASP A 368 18.62 24.92 -5.97
C ASP A 368 18.86 23.80 -6.99
N LEU A 369 18.91 24.19 -8.27
CA LEU A 369 19.11 23.28 -9.40
C LEU A 369 20.59 23.07 -9.75
N SER A 370 21.54 23.62 -8.99
CA SER A 370 22.96 23.57 -9.30
C SER A 370 23.55 22.14 -9.32
N ASN A 371 22.95 21.24 -8.55
CA ASN A 371 23.35 19.83 -8.43
C ASN A 371 22.49 18.86 -9.27
N VAL A 372 21.55 19.37 -10.06
CA VAL A 372 20.64 18.54 -10.86
C VAL A 372 21.32 18.09 -12.16
N THR A 373 21.24 16.79 -12.45
CA THR A 373 21.74 16.19 -13.70
C THR A 373 20.62 15.70 -14.62
N SER A 374 19.41 15.54 -14.12
CA SER A 374 18.22 15.26 -14.93
C SER A 374 17.05 16.06 -14.37
N LEU A 375 16.41 16.87 -15.20
CA LEU A 375 15.22 17.64 -14.84
C LEU A 375 14.04 17.20 -15.73
N SER A 376 12.94 16.80 -15.13
CA SER A 376 11.66 16.56 -15.83
C SER A 376 10.59 17.41 -15.17
N VAL A 377 9.88 18.23 -15.94
CA VAL A 377 8.81 19.12 -15.49
C VAL A 377 7.62 18.89 -16.41
N LEU A 378 6.59 18.25 -15.90
CA LEU A 378 5.40 17.85 -16.65
C LEU A 378 4.19 18.47 -15.96
N GLY A 379 3.37 19.23 -16.68
CA GLY A 379 2.13 19.78 -16.11
C GLY A 379 2.35 20.89 -15.06
N ASN A 380 3.48 21.61 -15.06
CA ASN A 380 3.71 22.68 -14.08
C ASN A 380 2.97 23.97 -14.48
N THR A 381 1.90 24.28 -13.74
CA THR A 381 0.98 25.36 -14.10
C THR A 381 1.45 26.76 -13.70
N GLN A 382 2.43 26.87 -12.80
CA GLN A 382 2.97 28.15 -12.30
C GLN A 382 3.68 28.93 -13.43
N PRO A 383 3.17 30.12 -13.84
CA PRO A 383 3.82 30.95 -14.84
C PRO A 383 5.20 31.44 -14.36
N GLN A 384 6.26 31.12 -15.12
CA GLN A 384 7.63 31.50 -14.75
C GLN A 384 8.56 31.57 -15.97
N PRO A 385 9.71 32.27 -15.88
CA PRO A 385 10.73 32.17 -16.93
C PRO A 385 11.45 30.83 -16.84
N TYR A 386 12.10 30.41 -17.93
CA TYR A 386 13.00 29.26 -17.91
C TYR A 386 14.09 29.41 -16.83
N PRO A 387 14.42 28.35 -16.09
CA PRO A 387 15.41 28.44 -15.02
C PRO A 387 16.80 28.72 -15.59
N SER A 388 17.44 29.76 -15.04
CA SER A 388 18.78 30.22 -15.44
C SER A 388 19.90 29.66 -14.56
N GLU A 389 19.58 29.26 -13.32
CA GLU A 389 20.53 28.74 -12.31
C GLU A 389 20.70 27.20 -12.40
N ILE A 390 20.74 26.66 -13.62
CA ILE A 390 21.05 25.25 -13.87
C ILE A 390 22.52 25.11 -14.27
N ASN A 391 23.21 24.10 -13.74
CA ASN A 391 24.53 23.75 -14.21
C ASN A 391 24.46 22.96 -15.53
N PHE A 392 24.48 23.68 -16.64
CA PHE A 392 24.40 23.10 -18.00
C PHE A 392 25.53 22.12 -18.33
N ASN A 393 26.67 22.21 -17.64
CA ASN A 393 27.79 21.29 -17.87
C ASN A 393 27.57 19.91 -17.26
N SER A 394 26.75 19.80 -16.20
CA SER A 394 26.44 18.53 -15.54
C SER A 394 25.10 17.93 -15.99
N LEU A 395 24.26 18.71 -16.67
CA LEU A 395 22.93 18.29 -17.09
C LEU A 395 23.00 17.24 -18.22
N LYS A 396 22.33 16.11 -18.02
CA LYS A 396 22.25 14.96 -18.95
C LYS A 396 20.88 14.83 -19.61
N LYS A 397 19.83 15.37 -18.99
CA LYS A 397 18.45 15.37 -19.50
C LYS A 397 17.71 16.61 -19.01
N ILE A 398 16.95 17.23 -19.91
CA ILE A 398 15.91 18.20 -19.55
C ILE A 398 14.65 17.92 -20.36
N GLU A 399 13.53 17.82 -19.66
CA GLU A 399 12.22 17.59 -20.24
C GLU A 399 11.25 18.57 -19.60
N ILE A 400 10.58 19.40 -20.41
CA ILE A 400 9.58 20.36 -19.99
C ILE A 400 8.39 20.20 -20.92
N ARG A 401 7.24 19.72 -20.41
CA ARG A 401 6.04 19.53 -21.23
C ARG A 401 4.82 20.01 -20.48
N ASP A 402 3.82 20.47 -21.22
CA ASP A 402 2.53 20.91 -20.68
C ASP A 402 2.65 21.90 -19.51
N SER A 403 3.70 22.75 -19.55
CA SER A 403 4.08 23.64 -18.44
C SER A 403 4.10 25.12 -18.85
N THR A 404 3.80 26.02 -17.91
CA THR A 404 3.65 27.45 -18.19
C THR A 404 4.98 28.21 -18.09
N PHE A 405 5.85 28.04 -19.09
CA PHE A 405 7.09 28.83 -19.20
C PHE A 405 6.93 30.01 -20.16
N TYR A 406 7.50 31.18 -19.82
CA TYR A 406 7.49 32.36 -20.68
C TYR A 406 8.87 32.94 -20.97
N GLY A 407 8.95 33.75 -22.02
CA GLY A 407 10.21 34.33 -22.51
C GLY A 407 10.95 33.40 -23.48
N ASP A 408 12.14 33.83 -23.90
CA ASP A 408 12.97 33.05 -24.82
C ASP A 408 13.65 31.90 -24.09
N ILE A 409 13.75 30.74 -24.74
CA ILE A 409 14.56 29.62 -24.27
C ILE A 409 16.02 30.10 -24.15
N PRO A 410 16.67 30.02 -22.97
CA PRO A 410 18.01 30.55 -22.80
C PRO A 410 19.03 29.86 -23.71
N LYS A 411 19.95 30.62 -24.30
CA LYS A 411 20.98 30.07 -25.21
C LYS A 411 21.83 28.97 -24.59
N SER A 412 21.98 28.96 -23.27
CA SER A 412 22.68 27.90 -22.54
C SER A 412 22.03 26.52 -22.72
N TYR A 413 20.72 26.45 -22.98
CA TYR A 413 20.02 25.20 -23.30
C TYR A 413 20.42 24.66 -24.68
N GLN A 414 20.84 25.55 -25.58
CA GLN A 414 21.30 25.21 -26.93
C GLN A 414 22.77 24.75 -26.95
N GLN A 415 23.48 24.89 -25.83
CA GLN A 415 24.90 24.53 -25.68
C GLN A 415 25.10 23.15 -25.04
N MET A 416 24.02 22.43 -24.74
CA MET A 416 24.10 21.09 -24.16
C MET A 416 24.75 20.10 -25.13
N ASP A 417 25.50 19.12 -24.59
CA ASP A 417 26.15 18.09 -25.39
C ASP A 417 25.10 17.34 -26.25
N LYS A 418 25.48 16.88 -27.44
CA LYS A 418 24.56 16.22 -28.39
C LYS A 418 23.91 14.95 -27.83
N ASN A 419 24.44 14.42 -26.73
CA ASN A 419 23.94 13.25 -26.02
C ASN A 419 22.89 13.59 -24.95
N VAL A 420 22.56 14.88 -24.76
CA VAL A 420 21.53 15.32 -23.82
C VAL A 420 20.16 15.26 -24.49
N LEU A 421 19.22 14.55 -23.86
CA LEU A 421 17.82 14.55 -24.30
C LEU A 421 17.19 15.89 -23.86
N VAL A 422 16.79 16.70 -24.84
CA VAL A 422 16.07 17.95 -24.66
C VAL A 422 14.70 17.80 -25.31
N ASP A 423 13.65 17.85 -24.51
CA ASP A 423 12.26 17.85 -24.98
C ASP A 423 11.51 19.02 -24.31
N ILE A 424 11.08 20.01 -25.10
CA ILE A 424 10.42 21.22 -24.61
C ILE A 424 9.20 21.46 -25.51
N GLU A 425 8.00 21.24 -24.97
CA GLU A 425 6.70 21.41 -25.65
C GLU A 425 5.87 22.54 -25.06
#